data_AF-A0A5C7BFT6-F1
#
_entry.id   AF-A0A5C7BFT6-F1
#
_cell.length_a   1.000
_cell.length_b   1.000
_cell.length_c   1.000
_cell.angle_alpha   90.00
_cell.angle_beta   90.00
_cell.angle_gamma   90.00
#
_symmetry.space_group_name_H-M   'P 1'
#
loop_
_entity.id
_entity.type
_entity.pdbx_description
1 polymer ?
#
loop_
_entity_poly.entity_id
_entity_poly.type
_entity_poly.pdbx_seq_one_letter_code
_entity_poly.pdbx_strand_id
1 'polypeptide(L)'
;HLADAFALIGPQSQAKKISGISTSTAQLRTDDGAAFVELDPGSHAVNVTTSGKLTASAQGGTEINSPEIVFNGNVTINGNLSQGMGDGGGTATMHGPVTVTNDVTAGGISLQTHKHGGVETGGGQTGGPE
;
A
#
# COMPACT_ATOMS: atom_id res chain seq x y z
N HIS A 1 24.11 2.13 47.56
CA HIS A 1 24.70 3.03 46.53
C HIS A 1 23.62 3.33 45.50
N LEU A 2 23.13 4.57 45.42
CA LEU A 2 22.44 5.05 44.22
C LEU A 2 23.53 5.64 43.33
N ALA A 3 23.79 4.99 42.19
CA ALA A 3 25.00 5.22 41.39
C ALA A 3 24.77 5.98 40.08
N ASP A 4 23.51 6.24 39.68
CA ASP A 4 23.24 6.79 38.35
C ASP A 4 22.46 8.11 38.42
N ALA A 5 23.02 9.15 37.82
CA ALA A 5 22.34 10.42 37.59
C ALA A 5 21.63 10.40 36.22
N PHE A 6 20.46 11.04 36.13
CA PHE A 6 19.80 11.33 34.85
C PHE A 6 19.66 12.84 34.67
N ALA A 7 19.63 13.29 33.42
CA ALA A 7 19.38 14.69 33.07
C ALA A 7 18.10 14.79 32.23
N LEU A 8 17.30 15.82 32.47
CA LEU A 8 16.13 16.16 31.67
C LEU A 8 16.49 17.31 30.72
N ILE A 9 16.81 16.99 29.48
CA ILE A 9 17.15 17.97 28.44
C ILE A 9 15.89 18.23 27.60
N GLY A 10 15.47 19.49 27.41
CA GLY A 10 14.31 19.81 26.57
C GLY A 10 13.37 20.97 26.94
N PRO A 11 13.49 21.75 28.04
CA PRO A 11 12.57 22.87 28.24
C PRO A 11 12.95 24.06 27.33
N GLN A 12 12.14 24.35 26.31
CA GLN A 12 12.44 25.37 25.30
C GLN A 12 11.89 26.76 25.67
N SER A 13 12.75 27.63 26.18
CA SER A 13 12.49 29.08 26.34
C SER A 13 13.41 29.95 25.44
N GLN A 14 13.95 29.30 24.39
CA GLN A 14 14.71 29.71 23.19
C GLN A 14 16.24 29.96 23.26
N ALA A 15 16.96 29.28 22.35
CA ALA A 15 18.04 29.86 21.52
C ALA A 15 17.93 29.47 20.03
N LYS A 16 17.27 28.35 19.69
CA LYS A 16 16.75 28.08 18.33
C LYS A 16 15.29 27.64 18.46
N LYS A 17 14.37 28.43 17.90
CA LYS A 17 12.92 28.18 17.95
C LYS A 17 12.51 27.19 16.87
N ILE A 18 11.78 26.15 17.24
CA ILE A 18 11.10 25.28 16.27
C ILE A 18 9.79 25.96 15.87
N SER A 19 9.58 26.15 14.57
CA SER A 19 8.36 26.77 14.01
C SER A 19 7.35 25.73 13.54
N GLY A 20 6.08 26.13 13.44
CA GLY A 20 5.03 25.27 12.90
C GLY A 20 4.76 24.01 13.74
N ILE A 21 4.96 24.08 15.06
CA ILE A 21 4.58 23.02 15.98
C ILE A 21 3.05 23.04 16.12
N SER A 22 2.43 21.87 16.05
CA SER A 22 1.00 21.76 16.33
C SER A 22 0.70 22.10 17.80
N THR A 23 -0.33 22.91 18.03
CA THR A 23 -0.82 23.22 19.38
C THR A 23 -1.98 22.32 19.80
N SER A 24 -2.47 21.46 18.90
CA SER A 24 -3.66 20.62 19.11
C SER A 24 -3.38 19.12 18.97
N THR A 25 -2.21 18.72 18.45
CA THR A 25 -1.86 17.32 18.19
C THR A 25 -0.49 16.98 18.77
N ALA A 26 -0.25 15.71 19.08
CA ALA A 26 1.03 15.22 19.55
C ALA A 26 1.91 14.81 18.37
N GLN A 27 3.16 15.27 18.31
CA GLN A 27 4.08 15.02 17.20
C GLN A 27 5.44 14.46 17.65
N LEU A 28 5.93 13.44 16.96
CA LEU A 28 7.36 13.10 16.86
C LEU A 28 7.86 13.63 15.52
N ARG A 29 8.77 14.60 15.52
CA ARG A 29 9.09 15.37 14.30
C ARG A 29 10.55 15.77 14.17
N THR A 30 10.91 16.13 12.95
CA THR A 30 12.12 16.87 12.60
C THR A 30 11.97 18.37 12.92
N ASP A 31 13.10 19.05 13.17
CA ASP A 31 13.16 20.49 13.48
C ASP A 31 12.58 21.37 12.36
N ASP A 32 12.79 20.98 11.09
CA ASP A 32 12.26 21.69 9.92
C ASP A 32 10.79 21.37 9.64
N GLY A 33 10.24 20.31 10.26
CA GLY A 33 8.87 19.85 10.06
C GLY A 33 8.61 19.06 8.78
N ALA A 34 9.64 18.70 8.01
CA ALA A 34 9.48 17.97 6.75
C ALA A 34 9.10 16.49 6.94
N ALA A 35 9.37 15.93 8.12
CA ALA A 35 8.97 14.58 8.50
C ALA A 35 8.44 14.53 9.93
N PHE A 36 7.31 13.84 10.13
CA PHE A 36 6.68 13.65 11.44
C PHE A 36 5.77 12.41 11.50
N VAL A 37 5.55 11.95 12.72
CA VAL A 37 4.44 11.09 13.14
C VAL A 37 3.55 11.90 14.07
N GLU A 38 2.26 11.96 13.78
CA GLU A 38 1.30 12.84 14.46
C GLU A 38 0.05 12.07 14.88
N LEU A 39 -0.39 12.33 16.12
CA LEU A 39 -1.64 11.82 16.69
C LEU A 39 -2.59 13.00 16.99
N ASP A 40 -3.74 12.99 16.35
CA ASP A 40 -4.80 13.97 16.57
C ASP A 40 -5.80 13.45 17.63
N PRO A 41 -5.90 14.08 18.81
CA PRO A 41 -6.82 13.63 19.85
C PRO A 41 -8.30 13.91 19.55
N GLY A 42 -8.60 14.85 18.64
CA GLY A 42 -9.97 15.21 18.27
C GLY A 42 -10.56 14.28 17.22
N SER A 43 -9.78 13.92 16.18
CA SER A 43 -10.21 13.01 15.12
C SER A 43 -9.77 11.56 15.31
N HIS A 44 -8.85 11.30 16.24
CA HIS A 44 -8.14 10.02 16.43
C HIS A 44 -7.30 9.57 15.23
N ALA A 45 -7.01 10.49 14.30
CA ALA A 45 -6.17 10.19 13.16
C ALA A 45 -4.69 10.02 13.56
N VAL A 46 -4.02 9.07 12.91
CA VAL A 46 -2.57 8.91 12.95
C VAL A 46 -2.01 9.27 11.58
N ASN A 47 -1.18 10.31 11.52
CA ASN A 47 -0.56 10.76 10.28
C ASN A 47 0.94 10.49 10.31
N VAL A 48 1.46 9.91 9.24
CA VAL A 48 2.91 9.72 9.03
C VAL A 48 3.27 10.42 7.74
N THR A 49 4.04 11.50 7.84
CA THR A 49 4.46 12.31 6.68
C THR A 49 5.98 12.36 6.63
N THR A 50 6.52 12.24 5.43
CA THR A 50 7.96 12.41 5.17
C THR A 50 8.18 12.84 3.73
N SER A 51 9.14 13.72 3.50
CA SER A 51 9.66 14.04 2.15
C SER A 51 10.66 12.99 1.64
N GLY A 52 11.15 12.12 2.53
CA GLY A 52 12.05 11.02 2.20
C GLY A 52 11.31 9.71 1.92
N LYS A 53 12.05 8.60 1.95
CA LYS A 53 11.48 7.25 1.80
C LYS A 53 10.90 6.76 3.12
N LEU A 54 9.63 6.31 3.10
CA LEU A 54 9.05 5.50 4.17
C LEU A 54 9.35 4.02 3.90
N THR A 55 9.98 3.32 4.85
CA THR A 55 10.24 1.87 4.77
C THR A 55 9.70 1.20 6.01
N ALA A 56 8.91 0.15 5.84
CA ALA A 56 8.42 -0.71 6.92
C ALA A 56 8.81 -2.16 6.61
N SER A 57 9.37 -2.86 7.61
CA SER A 57 9.79 -4.26 7.49
C SER A 57 9.24 -5.04 8.68
N ALA A 58 8.31 -5.95 8.40
CA ALA A 58 7.68 -6.79 9.42
C ALA A 58 7.88 -8.28 9.07
N GLN A 59 8.82 -8.94 9.76
CA GLN A 59 9.19 -10.33 9.46
C GLN A 59 8.07 -11.34 9.79
N GLY A 60 7.18 -10.99 10.71
CA GLY A 60 6.01 -11.80 11.06
C GLY A 60 4.79 -11.58 10.17
N GLY A 61 4.87 -10.68 9.18
CA GLY A 61 3.74 -10.28 8.34
C GLY A 61 3.22 -8.87 8.67
N THR A 62 2.31 -8.38 7.83
CA THR A 62 1.64 -7.08 7.98
C THR A 62 0.16 -7.28 7.71
N GLU A 63 -0.69 -6.79 8.62
CA GLU A 63 -2.14 -6.81 8.49
C GLU A 63 -2.67 -5.37 8.54
N ILE A 64 -3.54 -5.02 7.59
CA ILE A 64 -4.18 -3.71 7.50
C ILE A 64 -5.69 -3.95 7.38
N ASN A 65 -6.43 -3.65 8.44
CA ASN A 65 -7.90 -3.76 8.45
C ASN A 65 -8.52 -2.38 8.23
N SER A 66 -9.10 -2.16 7.06
CA SER A 66 -9.76 -0.91 6.69
C SER A 66 -10.87 -1.19 5.66
N PRO A 67 -11.99 -0.45 5.68
CA PRO A 67 -12.99 -0.52 4.60
C PRO A 67 -12.41 -0.17 3.22
N GLU A 68 -11.39 0.68 3.18
CA GLU A 68 -10.70 1.10 1.94
C GLU A 68 -9.20 1.29 2.20
N ILE A 69 -8.37 0.89 1.24
CA ILE A 69 -6.93 1.17 1.20
C ILE A 69 -6.61 1.81 -0.15
N VAL A 70 -6.00 3.01 -0.12
CA VAL A 70 -5.67 3.78 -1.32
C VAL A 70 -4.15 3.83 -1.52
N PHE A 71 -3.67 3.39 -2.69
CA PHE A 71 -2.28 3.53 -3.12
C PHE A 71 -2.18 4.54 -4.26
N ASN A 72 -1.56 5.69 -4.01
CA ASN A 72 -1.35 6.71 -5.03
C ASN A 72 0.05 6.56 -5.64
N GLY A 73 0.12 5.98 -6.83
CA GLY A 73 1.36 5.76 -7.57
C GLY A 73 1.54 4.30 -8.01
N ASN A 74 2.74 3.98 -8.47
CA ASN A 74 3.07 2.63 -8.91
C ASN A 74 3.14 1.67 -7.71
N VAL A 75 2.58 0.47 -7.89
CA VAL A 75 2.60 -0.61 -6.90
C VAL A 75 3.39 -1.79 -7.44
N THR A 76 4.29 -2.36 -6.64
CA THR A 76 5.03 -3.58 -6.96
C THR A 76 4.78 -4.62 -5.88
N ILE A 77 4.34 -5.81 -6.29
CA ILE A 77 4.10 -6.95 -5.41
C ILE A 77 5.06 -8.06 -5.83
N ASN A 78 6.10 -8.30 -5.02
CA ASN A 78 7.08 -9.36 -5.26
C ASN A 78 6.60 -10.68 -4.65
N GLY A 79 5.40 -11.08 -5.03
CA GLY A 79 4.69 -12.24 -4.50
C GLY A 79 3.33 -12.39 -5.17
N ASN A 80 2.50 -13.27 -4.62
CA ASN A 80 1.17 -13.49 -5.16
C ASN A 80 0.21 -12.38 -4.70
N LEU A 81 -0.66 -11.93 -5.61
CA LEU A 81 -1.84 -11.14 -5.28
C LEU A 81 -3.04 -12.09 -5.19
N SER A 82 -3.70 -12.12 -4.04
CA SER A 82 -4.98 -12.81 -3.86
C SER A 82 -6.05 -11.77 -3.55
N GLN A 83 -7.13 -11.77 -4.32
CA GLN A 83 -8.17 -10.76 -4.27
C GLN A 83 -9.54 -11.44 -4.16
N GLY A 84 -10.39 -10.94 -3.27
CA GLY A 84 -11.75 -11.45 -3.12
C GLY A 84 -11.89 -12.80 -2.40
N MET A 85 -10.98 -13.16 -1.50
CA MET A 85 -11.10 -14.39 -0.69
C MET A 85 -12.24 -14.24 0.34
N GLY A 86 -13.47 -14.59 -0.03
CA GLY A 86 -14.68 -14.58 0.80
C GLY A 86 -15.96 -14.78 -0.04
N ASP A 87 -17.10 -15.07 0.60
CA ASP A 87 -18.38 -15.41 -0.08
C ASP A 87 -18.88 -14.35 -1.10
N GLY A 88 -18.37 -13.13 -1.04
CA GLY A 88 -18.72 -12.03 -1.93
C GLY A 88 -17.52 -11.41 -2.65
N GLY A 89 -16.48 -12.21 -2.94
CA GLY A 89 -15.21 -11.75 -3.51
C GLY A 89 -15.35 -10.52 -4.42
N GLY A 90 -14.75 -9.41 -3.98
CA GLY A 90 -14.93 -8.11 -4.63
C GLY A 90 -14.50 -8.10 -6.09
N THR A 91 -14.93 -7.10 -6.85
CA THR A 91 -14.51 -6.93 -8.25
C THR A 91 -13.09 -6.38 -8.34
N ALA A 92 -12.26 -6.92 -9.24
CA ALA A 92 -11.06 -6.26 -9.71
C ALA A 92 -11.35 -5.54 -11.04
N THR A 93 -11.27 -4.21 -11.05
CA THR A 93 -11.50 -3.40 -12.25
C THR A 93 -10.19 -2.80 -12.72
N MET A 94 -9.81 -3.06 -13.97
CA MET A 94 -8.57 -2.57 -14.57
C MET A 94 -8.92 -1.72 -15.79
N HIS A 95 -8.64 -0.42 -15.72
CA HIS A 95 -8.90 0.51 -16.84
C HIS A 95 -7.80 0.43 -17.91
N GLY A 96 -6.57 0.18 -17.47
CA GLY A 96 -5.42 0.05 -18.35
C GLY A 96 -5.30 -1.37 -18.94
N PRO A 97 -4.37 -1.56 -19.89
CA PRO A 97 -4.07 -2.88 -20.42
C PRO A 97 -3.54 -3.81 -19.33
N VAL A 98 -3.80 -5.11 -19.53
CA VAL A 98 -3.27 -6.18 -18.69
C VAL A 98 -2.36 -7.03 -19.56
N THR A 99 -1.05 -7.00 -19.28
CA THR A 99 -0.07 -7.84 -19.97
C THR A 99 0.35 -8.96 -19.02
N VAL A 100 0.19 -10.20 -19.47
CA VAL A 100 0.55 -11.41 -18.73
C VAL A 100 1.55 -12.19 -19.56
N THR A 101 2.70 -12.52 -18.97
CA THR A 101 3.78 -13.25 -19.67
C THR A 101 3.44 -14.72 -19.89
N ASN A 102 2.73 -15.31 -18.93
CA ASN A 102 2.31 -16.70 -18.97
C ASN A 102 0.82 -16.76 -19.31
N ASP A 103 0.10 -17.75 -18.80
CA ASP A 103 -1.30 -17.97 -19.10
C ASP A 103 -2.23 -17.17 -18.18
N VAL A 104 -3.43 -16.91 -18.68
CA VAL A 104 -4.57 -16.45 -17.88
C VAL A 104 -5.56 -17.60 -17.84
N THR A 105 -5.77 -18.17 -16.66
CA THR A 105 -6.74 -19.25 -16.46
C THR A 105 -7.96 -18.73 -15.70
N ALA A 106 -9.13 -18.77 -16.32
CA ALA A 106 -10.40 -18.38 -15.71
C ALA A 106 -11.33 -19.60 -15.64
N GLY A 107 -11.82 -19.95 -14.44
CA GLY A 107 -12.67 -21.13 -14.26
C GLY A 107 -12.03 -22.45 -14.72
N GLY A 108 -10.69 -22.54 -14.68
CA GLY A 108 -9.94 -23.69 -15.18
C GLY A 108 -9.67 -23.69 -16.70
N ILE A 109 -10.16 -22.68 -17.44
CA ILE A 109 -9.95 -22.55 -18.89
C ILE A 109 -8.81 -21.59 -19.17
N SER A 110 -7.81 -22.08 -19.91
CA SER A 110 -6.63 -21.34 -20.36
C SER A 110 -6.97 -20.40 -21.52
N LEU A 111 -6.57 -19.13 -21.42
CA LEU A 111 -6.67 -18.20 -22.54
C LEU A 111 -5.79 -18.63 -23.71
N GLN A 112 -4.59 -19.18 -23.45
CA GLN A 112 -3.65 -19.58 -24.49
C GLN A 112 -4.01 -20.90 -25.20
N THR A 113 -4.68 -21.83 -24.53
CA THR A 113 -4.81 -23.22 -25.02
C THR A 113 -6.26 -23.75 -25.07
N HIS A 114 -7.26 -22.91 -24.78
CA HIS A 114 -8.65 -23.33 -24.90
C HIS A 114 -8.97 -23.84 -26.31
N LYS A 115 -9.80 -24.89 -26.36
CA LYS A 115 -10.23 -25.52 -27.60
C LYS A 115 -11.71 -25.23 -27.85
N HIS A 116 -12.06 -25.01 -29.11
CA HIS A 116 -13.44 -24.94 -29.55
C HIS A 116 -13.89 -26.30 -30.09
N GLY A 117 -15.01 -26.82 -29.59
CA GLY A 117 -15.65 -28.04 -30.10
C GLY A 117 -16.81 -27.72 -31.05
N GLY A 118 -17.24 -28.71 -31.85
CA GLY A 118 -18.43 -28.58 -32.71
C GLY A 118 -18.24 -27.74 -33.98
N VAL A 119 -16.98 -27.54 -34.40
CA VAL A 119 -16.62 -26.81 -35.61
C VAL A 119 -16.12 -27.76 -36.70
N GLU A 120 -16.41 -27.47 -37.97
CA GLU A 120 -15.78 -28.13 -39.11
C GLU A 120 -14.38 -27.52 -39.30
N THR A 121 -13.33 -28.34 -39.22
CA THR A 121 -11.95 -27.85 -39.34
C THR A 121 -11.62 -27.55 -40.80
N GLY A 122 -11.44 -26.27 -41.13
CA GLY A 122 -10.95 -25.81 -42.43
C GLY A 122 -9.43 -25.57 -42.43
N GLY A 123 -8.86 -25.35 -43.62
CA GLY A 123 -7.43 -24.99 -43.78
C GLY A 123 -7.12 -23.49 -43.67
N GLY A 124 -8.14 -22.64 -43.49
CA GLY A 124 -7.99 -21.19 -43.35
C GLY A 124 -7.73 -20.77 -41.90
N GLN A 125 -7.08 -19.61 -41.72
CA GLN A 125 -7.01 -18.93 -40.43
C GLN A 125 -8.24 -18.03 -40.28
N THR A 126 -8.81 -17.96 -39.08
CA THR A 126 -9.87 -16.99 -38.77
C THR A 126 -9.29 -15.57 -38.77
N GLY A 127 -10.17 -14.57 -38.83
CA GLY A 127 -9.79 -13.20 -38.44
C GLY A 127 -9.37 -13.13 -36.97
N GLY A 128 -8.93 -11.94 -36.54
CA GLY A 128 -8.73 -11.67 -35.12
C GLY A 128 -10.06 -11.71 -34.35
N PRO A 129 -10.02 -11.83 -33.00
CA PRO A 129 -11.20 -11.69 -32.17
C PRO A 129 -11.89 -10.33 -32.42
N GLU A 130 -13.23 -10.32 -32.44
CA GLU A 130 -14.04 -9.08 -32.40
C GLU A 130 -14.28 -8.63 -30.95
#